data_AF-A0A1Q6YBK6-F1
#
_entry.id   AF-A0A1Q6YBK6-F1
#
_cell.length_a   1.000
_cell.length_b   1.000
_cell.length_c   1.000
_cell.angle_alpha   90.00
_cell.angle_beta   90.00
_cell.angle_gamma   90.00
#
_symmetry.space_group_name_H-M   'P 1'
#
loop_
_entity.id
_entity.type
_entity.pdbx_description
1 polymer ?
#
loop_
_entity_poly.entity_id
_entity_poly.type
_entity_poly.pdbx_seq_one_letter_code
_entity_poly.pdbx_strand_id
1 'polypeptide(L)'
;MLETLSLFLGIWLLFLLLAIYYLSQSSDGSLSRHFRDSVSEHLSAESRAKVLLREMLSENQYQQLIKFGYLEVASPTFDSRVYRIPGSGGLVKVYERGCAVMELCLQPAEPLPDGDVVVMHKLMIEGNEQEYLQKANHFAPGIISLRCQHL
;
A
#
# COMPACT_ATOMS: atom_id res chain seq x y z
N MET A 1 58.14 0.05 -32.46
CA MET A 1 57.32 1.15 -31.88
C MET A 1 55.90 1.12 -32.42
N LEU A 2 55.68 1.20 -33.75
CA LEU A 2 54.32 1.19 -34.33
C LEU A 2 53.63 -0.18 -34.21
N GLU A 3 54.37 -1.28 -34.42
CA GLU A 3 53.82 -2.64 -34.37
C GLU A 3 53.42 -3.08 -32.96
N THR A 4 54.22 -2.74 -31.96
CA THR A 4 53.91 -3.00 -30.54
C THR A 4 52.66 -2.24 -30.10
N LEU A 5 52.49 -1.00 -30.56
CA LEU A 5 51.32 -0.18 -30.24
C LEU A 5 50.05 -0.73 -30.90
N SER A 6 50.16 -1.25 -32.12
CA SER A 6 49.08 -1.96 -32.82
C SER A 6 48.63 -3.23 -32.08
N LEU A 7 49.57 -4.03 -31.59
CA LEU A 7 49.28 -5.23 -30.79
C LEU A 7 48.58 -4.89 -29.48
N PHE A 8 49.03 -3.86 -28.76
CA PHE A 8 48.37 -3.42 -27.52
C PHE A 8 46.93 -2.94 -27.77
N LEU A 9 46.70 -2.17 -28.84
CA LEU A 9 45.35 -1.73 -29.21
C LEU A 9 44.45 -2.90 -29.58
N GLY A 10 44.96 -3.88 -30.33
CA GLY A 10 44.21 -5.09 -30.69
C GLY A 10 43.80 -5.92 -29.46
N ILE A 11 44.72 -6.08 -28.50
CA ILE A 11 44.45 -6.78 -27.24
C ILE A 11 43.40 -6.05 -26.41
N TRP A 12 43.52 -4.73 -26.28
CA TRP A 12 42.53 -3.91 -25.56
C TRP A 12 41.14 -3.97 -26.22
N LEU A 13 41.08 -3.94 -27.54
CA LEU A 13 39.83 -4.03 -28.29
C LEU A 13 39.19 -5.41 -28.11
N LEU A 14 39.99 -6.48 -28.09
CA LEU A 14 39.51 -7.84 -27.78
C LEU A 14 38.93 -7.93 -26.36
N PHE A 15 39.63 -7.40 -25.36
CA PHE A 15 39.13 -7.37 -23.97
C PHE A 15 37.85 -6.56 -23.85
N LEU A 16 37.75 -5.43 -24.54
CA LEU A 16 36.56 -4.59 -24.56
C LEU A 16 35.39 -5.32 -25.24
N LEU A 17 35.61 -6.01 -26.35
CA LEU A 17 34.59 -6.82 -27.02
C LEU A 17 34.14 -8.01 -26.16
N LEU A 18 35.06 -8.68 -25.47
CA LEU A 18 34.73 -9.76 -24.54
C LEU A 18 33.93 -9.23 -23.35
N ALA A 19 34.31 -8.09 -22.77
CA ALA A 19 33.57 -7.45 -21.68
C ALA A 19 32.15 -7.08 -22.13
N ILE A 20 31.98 -6.50 -23.32
CA ILE A 20 30.66 -6.18 -23.88
C ILE A 20 29.84 -7.46 -24.13
N TYR A 21 30.46 -8.52 -24.65
CA TYR A 21 29.81 -9.80 -24.89
C TYR A 21 29.36 -10.51 -23.60
N TYR A 22 30.19 -10.46 -22.54
CA TYR A 22 29.82 -10.99 -21.23
C TYR A 22 28.75 -10.13 -20.55
N LEU A 23 28.81 -8.81 -20.68
CA LEU A 23 27.78 -7.92 -20.14
C LEU A 23 26.44 -8.09 -20.87
N SER A 24 26.45 -8.31 -22.19
CA SER A 24 25.24 -8.58 -22.97
C SER A 24 24.64 -9.96 -22.66
N GLN A 25 25.46 -10.96 -22.33
CA GLN A 25 24.97 -12.24 -21.77
C GLN A 25 24.47 -12.12 -20.32
N SER A 26 25.10 -11.30 -19.48
CA SER A 26 24.66 -11.08 -18.08
C SER A 26 23.37 -10.27 -17.97
N SER A 27 22.98 -9.58 -19.05
CA SER A 27 21.61 -9.09 -19.25
C SER A 27 20.71 -10.27 -19.65
N ASP A 28 20.83 -11.38 -18.95
CA ASP A 28 19.86 -12.47 -19.03
C ASP A 28 18.55 -11.89 -18.51
N GLY A 29 17.60 -11.71 -19.43
CA GLY A 29 16.37 -10.97 -19.19
C GLY A 29 15.47 -11.58 -18.12
N SER A 30 15.89 -12.66 -17.44
CA SER A 30 15.17 -13.31 -16.35
C SER A 30 14.85 -12.35 -15.20
N LEU A 31 15.80 -11.52 -14.74
CA LEU A 31 15.54 -10.57 -13.66
C LEU A 31 14.54 -9.49 -14.10
N SER A 32 14.74 -8.91 -15.29
CA SER A 32 13.81 -7.90 -15.85
C SER A 32 12.43 -8.48 -16.13
N ARG A 33 12.35 -9.75 -16.53
CA ARG A 33 11.09 -10.45 -16.80
C ARG A 33 10.36 -10.76 -15.50
N HIS A 34 11.05 -11.26 -14.47
CA HIS A 34 10.50 -11.43 -13.13
C HIS A 34 9.98 -10.12 -12.53
N PHE A 35 10.72 -9.02 -12.66
CA PHE A 35 10.24 -7.70 -12.22
C PHE A 35 9.01 -7.22 -12.99
N ARG A 36 8.95 -7.45 -14.31
CA ARG A 36 7.77 -7.09 -15.12
C ARG A 36 6.56 -7.94 -14.77
N ASP A 37 6.77 -9.23 -14.55
CA ASP A 37 5.72 -10.17 -14.19
C ASP A 37 5.17 -9.84 -12.80
N SER A 38 6.02 -9.54 -11.82
CA SER A 38 5.59 -9.15 -10.47
C SER A 38 4.83 -7.82 -10.45
N VAL A 39 5.26 -6.83 -11.24
CA VAL A 39 4.55 -5.54 -11.37
C VAL A 39 3.18 -5.75 -12.04
N SER A 40 3.13 -6.59 -13.08
CA SER A 40 1.87 -6.92 -13.77
C SER A 40 0.88 -7.61 -12.82
N GLU A 41 1.35 -8.57 -12.03
CA GLU A 41 0.53 -9.26 -11.02
C GLU A 41 0.01 -8.30 -9.95
N HIS A 42 0.87 -7.42 -9.45
CA HIS A 42 0.48 -6.40 -8.47
C HIS A 42 -0.58 -5.45 -9.02
N LEU A 43 -0.39 -4.92 -10.24
CA LEU A 43 -1.39 -4.05 -10.90
C LEU A 43 -2.73 -4.77 -11.14
N SER A 44 -2.66 -6.06 -11.49
CA SER A 44 -3.86 -6.89 -11.65
C SER A 44 -4.60 -7.08 -10.32
N ALA A 45 -3.88 -7.33 -9.23
CA ALA A 45 -4.44 -7.44 -7.89
C ALA A 45 -5.08 -6.13 -7.43
N GLU A 46 -4.39 -5.00 -7.61
CA GLU A 46 -4.91 -3.66 -7.33
C GLU A 46 -6.19 -3.35 -8.12
N SER A 47 -6.25 -3.75 -9.38
CA SER A 47 -7.44 -3.58 -10.20
C SER A 47 -8.63 -4.36 -9.66
N ARG A 48 -8.43 -5.62 -9.27
CA ARG A 48 -9.49 -6.46 -8.67
C ARG A 48 -9.95 -5.91 -7.33
N ALA A 49 -9.03 -5.47 -6.48
CA ALA A 49 -9.33 -4.88 -5.19
C ALA A 49 -10.16 -3.59 -5.33
N LYS A 50 -9.88 -2.76 -6.35
CA LYS A 50 -10.70 -1.57 -6.65
C LYS A 50 -12.13 -1.93 -7.05
N VAL A 51 -12.32 -3.02 -7.80
CA VAL A 51 -13.67 -3.51 -8.15
C VAL A 51 -14.40 -3.96 -6.90
N LEU A 52 -13.77 -4.81 -6.08
CA LEU A 52 -14.36 -5.28 -4.82
C LEU A 52 -14.71 -4.11 -3.89
N LEU A 53 -13.79 -3.16 -3.72
CA LEU A 53 -14.02 -1.95 -2.92
C LEU A 53 -15.26 -1.19 -3.40
N ARG A 54 -15.45 -1.06 -4.72
CA ARG A 54 -16.63 -0.38 -5.27
C ARG A 54 -17.93 -1.16 -5.04
N GLU A 55 -17.88 -2.49 -5.07
CA GLU A 55 -19.04 -3.35 -4.79
C GLU A 55 -19.42 -3.33 -3.29
N MET A 56 -18.43 -3.21 -2.41
CA MET A 56 -18.61 -3.23 -0.96
C MET A 56 -19.04 -1.89 -0.35
N LEU A 57 -18.90 -0.79 -1.10
CA LEU A 57 -19.26 0.55 -0.64
C LEU A 57 -20.54 1.04 -1.30
N SER A 58 -21.37 1.74 -0.52
CA SER A 58 -22.43 2.56 -1.12
C SER A 58 -21.81 3.66 -1.98
N GLU A 59 -22.55 4.18 -2.95
CA GLU A 59 -22.05 5.26 -3.81
C GLU A 59 -21.60 6.48 -2.99
N ASN A 60 -22.31 6.83 -1.92
CA ASN A 60 -21.91 7.94 -1.03
C ASN A 60 -20.57 7.66 -0.34
N GLN A 61 -20.38 6.44 0.20
CA GLN A 61 -19.12 6.03 0.83
C GLN A 61 -17.96 6.03 -0.16
N TYR A 62 -18.20 5.54 -1.39
CA TYR A 62 -17.17 5.56 -2.44
C TYR A 62 -16.79 7.00 -2.81
N GLN A 63 -17.77 7.89 -3.00
CA GLN A 63 -17.50 9.31 -3.27
C GLN A 63 -16.78 10.00 -2.10
N GLN A 64 -17.13 9.67 -0.85
CA GLN A 64 -16.43 10.16 0.34
C GLN A 64 -14.96 9.74 0.30
N LEU A 65 -14.70 8.45 0.05
CA LEU A 65 -13.35 7.90 -0.01
C LEU A 65 -12.51 8.58 -1.09
N ILE A 66 -13.04 8.77 -2.30
CA ILE A 66 -12.34 9.45 -3.39
C ILE A 66 -12.09 10.93 -3.06
N LYS A 67 -13.06 11.61 -2.45
CA LYS A 67 -12.98 13.05 -2.16
C LYS A 67 -12.03 13.38 -1.02
N PHE A 68 -12.05 12.59 0.05
CA PHE A 68 -11.33 12.90 1.29
C PHE A 68 -10.11 12.00 1.53
N GLY A 69 -9.97 10.91 0.77
CA GLY A 69 -8.89 9.93 0.94
C GLY A 69 -9.09 8.98 2.13
N TYR A 70 -10.27 9.00 2.77
CA TYR A 70 -10.63 8.10 3.85
C TYR A 70 -12.11 7.75 3.82
N LEU A 71 -12.45 6.58 4.39
CA LEU A 71 -13.80 6.10 4.57
C LEU A 71 -14.21 6.27 6.04
N GLU A 72 -15.40 6.84 6.28
CA GLU A 72 -16.00 6.86 7.61
C GLU A 72 -16.91 5.63 7.81
N VAL A 73 -16.70 4.93 8.93
CA VAL A 73 -17.50 3.79 9.36
C VAL A 73 -17.98 4.04 10.77
N ALA A 74 -19.30 3.99 10.98
CA ALA A 74 -19.89 4.15 12.29
C ALA A 74 -19.67 2.90 13.14
N SER A 75 -19.42 3.08 14.43
CA SER A 75 -19.40 1.98 15.39
C SER A 75 -20.79 1.35 15.53
N PRO A 76 -20.94 0.02 15.41
CA PRO A 76 -22.20 -0.65 15.74
C PRO A 76 -22.47 -0.73 17.25
N THR A 77 -21.45 -0.57 18.11
CA THR A 77 -21.62 -0.69 19.58
C THR A 77 -21.61 0.64 20.34
N PHE A 78 -21.14 1.73 19.74
CA PHE A 78 -21.00 3.03 20.39
C PHE A 78 -21.44 4.18 19.48
N ASP A 79 -22.66 4.68 19.68
CA ASP A 79 -23.35 5.66 18.81
C ASP A 79 -22.53 6.91 18.44
N SER A 80 -21.65 7.37 19.34
CA SER A 80 -20.85 8.58 19.10
C SER A 80 -19.45 8.33 18.54
N ARG A 81 -19.13 7.09 18.17
CA ARG A 81 -17.82 6.67 17.64
C ARG A 81 -17.86 6.46 16.13
N VAL A 82 -16.89 7.04 15.45
CA VAL A 82 -16.66 6.90 14.01
C VAL A 82 -15.20 6.54 13.75
N TYR A 83 -14.98 5.55 12.89
CA TYR A 83 -13.68 5.13 12.41
C TYR A 83 -13.39 5.80 11.07
N ARG A 84 -12.20 6.37 10.91
CA ARG A 84 -11.67 6.87 9.63
C ARG A 84 -10.60 5.92 9.12
N ILE A 85 -10.94 5.16 8.09
CA ILE A 85 -10.07 4.19 7.43
C ILE A 85 -9.37 4.89 6.26
N PRO A 86 -8.03 5.03 6.26
CA PRO A 86 -7.32 5.65 5.14
C PRO A 86 -7.42 4.79 3.87
N GLY A 87 -7.65 5.42 2.71
CA GLY A 87 -7.79 4.72 1.43
C GLY A 87 -6.51 4.05 0.92
N SER A 88 -5.34 4.54 1.36
CA SER A 88 -4.01 3.98 1.05
C SER A 88 -3.52 2.98 2.11
N GLY A 89 -4.41 2.51 2.98
CA GLY A 89 -4.03 1.75 4.18
C GLY A 89 -3.33 2.60 5.25
N GLY A 90 -3.02 1.97 6.39
CA GLY A 90 -2.33 2.59 7.52
C GLY A 90 -3.17 2.62 8.80
N LEU A 91 -2.91 3.61 9.66
CA LEU A 91 -3.57 3.72 10.95
C LEU A 91 -5.02 4.20 10.80
N VAL A 92 -5.96 3.44 11.36
CA VAL A 92 -7.36 3.81 11.42
C VAL A 92 -7.56 4.76 12.59
N LYS A 93 -8.06 5.96 12.33
CA LYS A 93 -8.30 6.97 13.37
C LYS A 93 -9.69 6.78 13.96
N VAL A 94 -9.80 6.78 15.28
CA VAL A 94 -11.08 6.70 15.98
C VAL A 94 -11.45 8.07 16.50
N TYR A 95 -12.66 8.50 16.16
CA TYR A 95 -13.27 9.73 16.60
C TYR A 95 -14.43 9.44 17.52
N GLU A 96 -14.51 10.14 18.64
CA GLU A 96 -15.68 10.15 19.52
C GLU A 96 -16.14 11.59 19.70
N ARG A 97 -17.43 11.85 19.42
CA ARG A 97 -18.02 13.20 19.50
C ARG A 97 -17.19 14.25 18.74
N GLY A 98 -16.62 13.87 17.60
CA GLY A 98 -15.78 14.73 16.76
C GLY A 98 -14.32 14.88 17.22
N CYS A 99 -13.93 14.34 18.38
CA CYS A 99 -12.55 14.36 18.87
C CYS A 99 -11.82 13.07 18.45
N ALA A 100 -10.60 13.17 17.94
CA ALA A 100 -9.77 11.97 17.76
C ALA A 100 -9.31 11.45 19.13
N VAL A 101 -9.66 10.21 19.45
CA VAL A 101 -9.39 9.61 20.77
C VAL A 101 -8.29 8.56 20.74
N MET A 102 -8.06 7.90 19.61
CA MET A 102 -6.99 6.92 19.41
C MET A 102 -6.74 6.63 17.93
N GLU A 103 -5.63 5.97 17.64
CA GLU A 103 -5.33 5.39 16.34
C GLU A 103 -5.11 3.88 16.49
N LEU A 104 -5.60 3.10 15.53
CA LEU A 104 -5.59 1.64 15.54
C LEU A 104 -4.75 1.11 14.39
N CYS A 105 -3.86 0.17 14.68
CA CYS A 105 -3.13 -0.60 13.68
C CYS A 105 -3.60 -2.05 13.70
N LEU A 106 -4.20 -2.51 12.60
CA LEU A 106 -4.48 -3.90 12.35
C LEU A 106 -4.02 -4.20 10.92
N GLN A 107 -3.12 -5.18 10.77
CA GLN A 107 -2.60 -5.58 9.47
C GLN A 107 -3.02 -7.01 9.14
N PRO A 108 -3.27 -7.30 7.85
CA PRO A 108 -3.45 -8.67 7.40
C PRO A 108 -2.13 -9.46 7.57
N ALA A 109 -2.25 -10.78 7.72
CA ALA A 109 -1.09 -11.66 7.86
C ALA A 109 -0.24 -11.73 6.58
N GLU A 110 -0.90 -11.60 5.43
CA GLU A 110 -0.27 -11.50 4.11
C GLU A 110 -0.54 -10.12 3.51
N PRO A 111 0.38 -9.56 2.70
CA PRO A 111 0.15 -8.29 2.03
C PRO A 111 -1.11 -8.33 1.15
N LEU A 112 -2.02 -7.40 1.40
CA LEU A 112 -3.22 -7.21 0.59
C LEU A 112 -3.11 -5.90 -0.21
N PRO A 113 -3.74 -5.82 -1.39
CA PRO A 113 -3.94 -4.55 -2.09
C PRO A 113 -4.67 -3.52 -1.20
N ASP A 114 -4.44 -2.23 -1.47
CA ASP A 114 -4.97 -1.15 -0.61
C ASP A 114 -6.50 -1.21 -0.46
N GLY A 115 -7.21 -1.49 -1.55
CA GLY A 115 -8.67 -1.60 -1.54
C GLY A 115 -9.18 -2.74 -0.64
N ASP A 116 -8.48 -3.86 -0.62
CA ASP A 116 -8.84 -5.02 0.21
C ASP A 116 -8.57 -4.72 1.69
N VAL A 117 -7.51 -3.98 2.01
CA VAL A 117 -7.25 -3.50 3.38
C VAL A 117 -8.38 -2.61 3.88
N VAL A 118 -8.88 -1.67 3.05
CA VAL A 118 -10.01 -0.82 3.41
C VAL A 118 -11.27 -1.65 3.67
N VAL A 119 -11.58 -2.62 2.80
CA VAL A 119 -12.73 -3.52 2.96
C VAL A 119 -12.59 -4.38 4.22
N MET A 120 -11.40 -4.92 4.50
CA MET A 120 -11.12 -5.69 5.71
C MET A 120 -11.46 -4.88 6.97
N HIS A 121 -10.97 -3.64 7.08
CA HIS A 121 -11.27 -2.78 8.22
C HIS A 121 -12.78 -2.52 8.35
N LYS A 122 -13.45 -2.15 7.26
CA LYS A 122 -14.90 -1.90 7.25
C LYS A 122 -15.68 -3.11 7.75
N LEU A 123 -15.43 -4.29 7.17
CA LEU A 123 -16.14 -5.51 7.52
C LEU A 123 -15.91 -5.94 8.97
N MET A 124 -14.67 -5.83 9.45
CA MET A 124 -14.35 -6.14 10.83
C MET A 124 -15.05 -5.17 11.80
N ILE A 125 -15.06 -3.87 11.51
CA ILE A 125 -15.73 -2.88 12.35
C ILE A 125 -17.25 -3.09 12.35
N GLU A 126 -17.87 -3.27 11.19
CA GLU A 126 -19.33 -3.39 11.08
C GLU A 126 -19.84 -4.75 11.57
N GLY A 127 -19.10 -5.82 11.33
CA GLY A 127 -19.52 -7.20 11.62
C GLY A 127 -19.05 -7.73 12.97
N ASN A 128 -17.87 -7.30 13.46
CA ASN A 128 -17.30 -7.78 14.72
C ASN A 128 -16.34 -6.76 15.35
N GLU A 129 -16.88 -5.59 15.71
CA GLU A 129 -16.10 -4.48 16.27
C GLU A 129 -15.28 -4.89 17.50
N GLN A 130 -15.81 -5.77 18.34
CA GLN A 130 -15.13 -6.22 19.54
C GLN A 130 -13.81 -6.95 19.20
N GLU A 131 -13.85 -7.88 18.23
CA GLU A 131 -12.65 -8.59 17.79
C GLU A 131 -11.67 -7.65 17.10
N TYR A 132 -12.17 -6.69 16.32
CA TYR A 132 -11.34 -5.66 15.68
C TYR A 132 -10.53 -4.87 16.71
N LEU A 133 -11.18 -4.38 17.76
CA LEU A 133 -10.54 -3.63 18.85
C LEU A 133 -9.58 -4.49 19.67
N GLN A 134 -9.88 -5.77 19.87
CA GLN A 134 -9.01 -6.71 20.60
C GLN A 134 -7.72 -7.04 19.83
N LYS A 135 -7.80 -7.19 18.50
CA LYS A 135 -6.65 -7.53 17.66
C LYS A 135 -5.79 -6.33 17.30
N ALA A 136 -6.38 -5.14 17.22
CA ALA A 136 -5.64 -3.94 16.85
C ALA A 136 -4.66 -3.49 17.94
N ASN A 137 -3.51 -3.00 17.52
CA ASN A 137 -2.63 -2.23 18.41
C ASN A 137 -3.20 -0.81 18.58
N HIS A 138 -3.15 -0.29 19.80
CA HIS A 138 -3.72 1.01 20.18
C HIS A 138 -2.61 2.06 20.35
N PHE A 139 -2.78 3.21 19.70
CA PHE A 139 -1.88 4.34 19.79
C PHE A 139 -2.62 5.57 20.27
N ALA A 140 -1.91 6.43 21.03
CA ALA A 140 -2.41 7.73 21.39
C ALA A 140 -2.69 8.56 20.11
N PRO A 141 -3.73 9.41 20.09
CA PRO A 141 -4.03 10.23 18.93
C PRO A 141 -2.84 11.13 18.59
N GLY A 142 -2.46 11.19 17.32
CA GLY A 142 -1.33 12.00 16.88
C GLY A 142 -1.51 13.48 17.22
N ILE A 143 -0.39 14.20 17.44
CA ILE A 143 -0.37 15.59 17.93
C ILE A 143 -1.25 16.53 17.07
N ILE A 144 -1.35 16.28 15.76
CA ILE A 144 -2.16 17.07 14.81
C ILE A 144 -3.66 16.82 14.99
N SER A 145 -4.05 15.63 15.48
CA SER A 145 -5.44 15.21 15.66
C SER A 145 -6.06 15.64 17.01
N LEU A 146 -5.27 16.22 17.92
CA LEU A 146 -5.73 16.63 19.27
C LEU A 146 -6.61 17.89 19.31
N ARG A 147 -6.78 18.62 18.20
CA ARG A 147 -7.66 19.80 18.16
C ARG A 147 -9.12 19.37 18.10
N CYS A 148 -9.70 19.03 19.24
CA CYS A 148 -11.15 18.94 19.35
C CYS A 148 -11.75 20.33 19.55
N GLN A 149 -12.57 20.80 18.62
CA GLN A 149 -13.36 22.01 18.80
C GLN A 149 -14.72 21.61 19.39
N HIS A 150 -14.94 21.93 20.65
CA HIS A 150 -16.27 21.93 21.26
C HIS A 150 -17.11 23.00 20.53
N LEU A 151 -18.12 22.56 19.78
CA LEU A 151 -19.23 23.39 19.30
C LEU A 151 -20.53 22.83 19.90
#